data_AF-A0A379U366-F1
#
_entry.id   AF-A0A379U366-F1
#
_cell.length_a   1.000
_cell.length_b   1.000
_cell.length_c   1.000
_cell.angle_alpha   90.00
_cell.angle_beta   90.00
_cell.angle_gamma   90.00
#
_symmetry.space_group_name_H-M   'P 1'
#
loop_
_entity.id
_entity.type
_entity.pdbx_description
1 polymer ?
#
loop_
_entity_poly.entity_id
_entity_poly.type
_entity_poly.pdbx_seq_one_letter_code
_entity_poly.pdbx_strand_id
1 'polypeptide(L)'
;MIIPLSRHLFELIAHDVTNWNVPDNFYISVNISPAYLMDDGFIQDVEALRAHLGIITLMLELTERSLIVEPSLVAEKLSTLREKGVLIAIDDFGTGYCSLSYLQQLPANYL
;
A
#
# COMPACT_ATOMS: atom_id res chain seq x y z
N MET A 1 7.63 -9.60 14.12
CA MET A 1 8.78 -8.71 13.84
C MET A 1 8.59 -7.85 12.60
N ILE A 2 7.87 -8.30 11.56
CA ILE A 2 7.69 -7.49 10.34
C ILE A 2 6.91 -6.19 10.54
N ILE A 3 5.84 -6.20 11.34
CA ILE A 3 4.98 -5.02 11.57
C ILE A 3 5.77 -3.85 12.22
N PRO A 4 6.51 -4.04 13.33
CA PRO A 4 7.34 -2.96 13.89
C PRO A 4 8.37 -2.41 12.90
N LEU A 5 8.95 -3.27 12.05
CA LEU A 5 9.91 -2.84 11.03
C LEU A 5 9.23 -1.97 9.96
N SER A 6 8.04 -2.35 9.49
CA SER A 6 7.27 -1.57 8.53
C SER A 6 6.84 -0.21 9.09
N ARG A 7 6.44 -0.15 10.36
CA ARG A 7 6.15 1.13 11.03
C ARG A 7 7.39 2.03 11.12
N HIS A 8 8.53 1.45 11.51
CA HIS A 8 9.78 2.20 11.55
C HIS A 8 10.21 2.69 10.16
N LEU A 9 9.99 1.90 9.11
CA LEU A 9 10.21 2.36 7.73
C LEU A 9 9.32 3.56 7.37
N PHE A 10 8.05 3.56 7.77
CA PHE A 10 7.15 4.70 7.54
C PHE A 10 7.66 5.97 8.23
N GLU A 11 8.16 5.85 9.46
CA GLU A 11 8.79 6.96 10.19
C GLU A 11 10.01 7.52 9.43
N LEU A 12 10.87 6.64 8.92
CA LEU A 12 12.06 7.05 8.15
C LEU A 12 11.67 7.76 6.85
N ILE A 13 10.67 7.23 6.12
CA ILE A 13 10.17 7.87 4.90
C ILE A 13 9.63 9.27 5.23
N ALA A 14 8.77 9.39 6.24
CA ALA A 14 8.18 10.67 6.64
C ALA A 14 9.25 11.69 7.06
N HIS A 15 10.31 11.25 7.73
CA HIS A 15 11.44 12.10 8.07
C HIS A 15 12.21 12.57 6.82
N ASP A 16 12.61 11.63 5.96
CA ASP A 16 13.53 11.90 4.85
C ASP A 16 12.92 12.79 3.77
N VAL A 17 11.63 12.62 3.48
CA VAL A 17 10.93 13.37 2.42
C VAL A 17 10.72 14.85 2.71
N THR A 18 10.87 15.28 3.98
CA THR A 18 10.57 16.66 4.43
C THR A 18 11.33 17.73 3.63
N ASN A 19 12.52 17.39 3.11
CA ASN A 19 13.39 18.32 2.39
C ASN A 19 13.52 18.00 0.90
N TRP A 20 12.70 17.09 0.37
CA TRP A 20 12.78 16.70 -1.04
C TRP A 20 12.09 17.74 -1.90
N ASN A 21 12.80 18.20 -2.94
CA ASN A 21 12.19 18.94 -4.04
C ASN A 21 11.91 17.96 -5.17
N VAL A 22 10.64 17.66 -5.41
CA VAL A 22 10.20 16.65 -6.38
C VAL A 22 9.31 17.30 -7.45
N PRO A 23 9.29 16.76 -8.68
CA PRO A 23 8.35 17.22 -9.70
C PRO A 23 6.90 16.90 -9.32
N ASP A 24 5.96 17.54 -10.00
CA ASP A 24 4.54 17.17 -9.93
C ASP A 24 4.34 15.70 -10.29
N ASN A 25 3.38 15.04 -9.63
CA ASN A 25 3.04 13.63 -9.80
C ASN A 25 4.16 12.64 -9.40
N PHE A 26 5.17 13.09 -8.64
CA PHE A 26 6.13 12.18 -8.03
C PHE A 26 5.44 11.27 -7.00
N TYR A 27 5.85 10.00 -6.95
CA TYR A 27 5.30 9.01 -6.02
C TYR A 27 6.39 8.19 -5.35
N ILE A 28 6.07 7.66 -4.18
CA ILE A 28 6.88 6.66 -3.46
C ILE A 28 6.06 5.39 -3.38
N SER A 29 6.64 4.28 -3.87
CA SER A 29 6.08 2.94 -3.68
C SER A 29 6.66 2.29 -2.43
N VAL A 30 5.81 1.67 -1.61
CA VAL A 30 6.23 0.89 -0.45
C VAL A 30 5.63 -0.50 -0.51
N ASN A 31 6.50 -1.49 -0.40
CA ASN A 31 6.14 -2.90 -0.35
C ASN A 31 5.46 -3.26 0.99
N ILE A 32 4.27 -3.84 0.91
CA ILE A 32 3.46 -4.20 2.08
C ILE A 32 3.37 -5.72 2.23
N SER A 33 3.78 -6.20 3.39
CA SER A 33 3.63 -7.62 3.73
C SER A 33 2.17 -7.98 4.06
N PRO A 34 1.72 -9.23 3.80
CA PRO A 34 0.38 -9.69 4.17
C PRO A 34 0.08 -9.50 5.66
N ALA A 35 1.07 -9.74 6.52
CA ALA A 35 0.90 -9.61 7.97
C ALA A 35 0.63 -8.17 8.40
N TYR A 36 1.26 -7.18 7.74
CA TYR A 36 1.01 -5.77 8.04
C TYR A 36 -0.31 -5.30 7.45
N LEU A 37 -0.67 -5.74 6.24
CA LEU A 37 -1.99 -5.48 5.64
C LEU A 37 -3.13 -5.93 6.55
N MET A 38 -2.96 -7.07 7.25
CA MET A 38 -3.96 -7.59 8.18
C MET A 38 -3.98 -6.91 9.55
N ASP A 39 -2.96 -6.13 9.91
CA ASP A 39 -2.93 -5.41 11.19
C ASP A 39 -4.08 -4.40 11.31
N ASP A 40 -4.64 -4.27 12.51
CA ASP A 40 -5.76 -3.38 12.79
C ASP A 40 -5.37 -1.90 12.68
N GLY A 41 -4.10 -1.57 12.92
CA GLY A 41 -3.56 -0.20 12.81
C GLY A 41 -3.10 0.19 11.41
N PHE A 42 -3.13 -0.74 10.45
CA PHE A 42 -2.55 -0.55 9.11
C PHE A 42 -3.11 0.69 8.39
N ILE A 43 -4.43 0.87 8.40
CA ILE A 43 -5.07 2.00 7.72
C ILE A 43 -4.63 3.32 8.35
N GLN A 44 -4.55 3.38 9.67
CA GLN A 44 -4.16 4.56 10.43
C GLN A 44 -2.69 4.91 10.15
N ASP A 45 -1.81 3.90 10.11
CA ASP A 45 -0.39 4.08 9.82
C ASP A 45 -0.16 4.61 8.39
N VAL A 46 -0.86 4.06 7.39
CA VAL A 46 -0.79 4.53 6.00
C VAL A 46 -1.30 5.96 5.87
N GLU A 47 -2.40 6.28 6.55
CA GLU A 47 -2.97 7.62 6.55
C GLU A 47 -2.04 8.66 7.17
N ALA A 48 -1.37 8.31 8.27
CA ALA A 48 -0.39 9.17 8.92
C ALA A 48 0.80 9.46 8.01
N LEU A 49 1.31 8.45 7.29
CA LEU A 49 2.37 8.61 6.30
C LEU A 49 1.91 9.49 5.13
N ARG A 50 0.75 9.18 4.54
CA ARG A 50 0.18 9.95 3.42
C ARG A 50 0.04 11.43 3.77
N ALA A 51 -0.43 11.74 4.98
CA ALA A 51 -0.57 13.11 5.44
C ALA A 51 0.78 13.85 5.53
N HIS A 52 1.88 13.16 5.85
CA HIS A 52 3.23 13.74 5.88
C HIS A 52 3.81 13.96 4.47
N LEU A 53 3.47 13.11 3.51
CA LEU A 53 4.01 13.16 2.16
C LEU A 53 3.56 14.40 1.35
N GLY A 54 2.46 15.03 1.74
CA GLY A 54 1.99 16.27 1.12
C GLY A 54 1.68 16.09 -0.36
N ILE A 55 2.54 16.64 -1.24
CA ILE A 55 2.40 16.52 -2.70
C ILE A 55 2.88 15.18 -3.26
N ILE A 56 3.69 14.44 -2.51
CA ILE A 56 4.20 13.13 -2.93
C ILE A 56 3.06 12.12 -2.82
N THR A 57 2.77 11.41 -3.91
CA THR A 57 1.74 10.37 -3.89
C THR A 57 2.28 9.10 -3.25
N LEU A 58 1.53 8.51 -2.33
CA LEU A 58 1.86 7.21 -1.76
C LEU A 58 1.30 6.09 -2.64
N MET A 59 2.15 5.15 -3.01
CA MET A 59 1.78 3.89 -3.65
C MET A 59 2.10 2.73 -2.72
N LEU A 60 1.17 1.79 -2.58
CA LEU A 60 1.37 0.55 -1.84
C LEU A 60 1.46 -0.60 -2.83
N GLU A 61 2.48 -1.43 -2.64
CA GLU A 61 2.79 -2.56 -3.51
C GLU A 61 2.53 -3.86 -2.77
N LEU A 62 1.67 -4.70 -3.33
CA LEU A 62 1.21 -5.94 -2.73
C LEU A 62 1.46 -7.10 -3.68
N THR A 63 1.97 -8.22 -3.18
CA THR A 63 2.06 -9.44 -3.99
C THR A 63 0.72 -10.16 -4.09
N GLU A 64 0.51 -10.99 -5.13
CA GLU A 64 -0.70 -11.83 -5.28
C GLU A 64 -1.03 -12.60 -3.99
N ARG A 65 -0.01 -13.16 -3.34
CA ARG A 65 -0.18 -13.96 -2.13
C ARG A 65 -0.77 -13.16 -0.97
N SER A 66 -0.54 -11.86 -0.93
CA SER A 66 -1.10 -10.97 0.11
C SER A 66 -2.61 -10.82 -0.03
N LEU A 67 -3.13 -10.99 -1.24
CA LEU A 67 -4.52 -10.70 -1.59
C LEU A 67 -5.47 -11.89 -1.33
N ILE A 68 -4.95 -13.10 -1.14
CA ILE A 68 -5.76 -14.32 -0.98
C ILE A 68 -6.03 -14.73 0.47
N VAL A 69 -5.43 -14.05 1.46
CA VAL A 69 -5.54 -14.45 2.86
C VAL A 69 -6.94 -14.19 3.43
N GLU A 70 -7.47 -12.97 3.27
CA GLU A 70 -8.85 -12.58 3.61
C GLU A 70 -9.41 -11.65 2.54
N PRO A 71 -9.90 -12.19 1.41
CA PRO A 71 -10.23 -11.42 0.21
C PRO A 71 -11.12 -10.19 0.42
N SER A 72 -12.22 -10.38 1.15
CA SER A 72 -13.20 -9.31 1.39
C SER A 72 -12.62 -8.18 2.25
N LEU A 73 -11.89 -8.53 3.31
CA LEU A 73 -11.25 -7.55 4.21
C LEU A 73 -10.16 -6.78 3.47
N VAL A 74 -9.37 -7.47 2.64
CA VAL A 74 -8.34 -6.83 1.81
C VAL A 74 -8.97 -5.86 0.83
N ALA A 75 -10.02 -6.27 0.11
CA ALA A 75 -10.72 -5.39 -0.83
C ALA A 75 -11.31 -4.14 -0.14
N GLU A 76 -11.84 -4.28 1.07
CA GLU A 76 -12.36 -3.17 1.88
C GLU A 76 -11.23 -2.20 2.31
N LYS A 77 -10.13 -2.74 2.86
CA LYS A 77 -8.97 -1.93 3.28
C LYS A 77 -8.38 -1.16 2.10
N LEU A 78 -8.15 -1.84 0.98
CA LEU A 78 -7.57 -1.21 -0.21
C LEU A 78 -8.52 -0.18 -0.83
N SER A 79 -9.84 -0.43 -0.82
CA SER A 79 -10.83 0.55 -1.31
C SER A 79 -10.82 1.81 -0.45
N THR A 80 -10.78 1.63 0.88
CA THR A 80 -10.67 2.73 1.85
C THR A 80 -9.43 3.60 1.58
N LEU A 81 -8.28 2.98 1.30
CA LEU A 81 -7.06 3.73 1.01
C LEU A 81 -7.11 4.44 -0.35
N ARG A 82 -7.71 3.79 -1.36
CA ARG A 82 -7.86 4.38 -2.70
C ARG A 82 -8.75 5.63 -2.68
N GLU A 83 -9.84 5.60 -1.91
CA GLU A 83 -10.72 6.77 -1.72
C GLU A 83 -9.98 7.97 -1.10
N LYS A 84 -8.85 7.72 -0.44
CA LYS A 84 -8.00 8.74 0.18
C LYS A 84 -6.80 9.15 -0.67
N GLY A 85 -6.74 8.69 -1.91
CA GLY A 85 -5.71 9.06 -2.87
C GLY A 85 -4.42 8.24 -2.79
N VAL A 86 -4.43 7.11 -2.06
CA VAL A 86 -3.33 6.14 -2.11
C VAL A 86 -3.45 5.28 -3.37
N LEU A 87 -2.34 5.11 -4.08
CA LEU A 87 -2.26 4.23 -5.24
C LEU A 87 -1.98 2.79 -4.79
N ILE A 88 -2.59 1.83 -5.46
CA ILE A 88 -2.40 0.40 -5.18
C ILE A 88 -1.77 -0.27 -6.41
N ALA A 89 -0.64 -0.92 -6.22
CA ALA A 89 0.05 -1.75 -7.21
C ALA A 89 0.06 -3.21 -6.77
N ILE A 90 -0.10 -4.13 -7.72
CA ILE A 90 0.01 -5.57 -7.48
C ILE A 90 1.26 -6.07 -8.18
N ASP A 91 2.21 -6.59 -7.41
CA ASP A 91 3.47 -7.14 -7.90
C ASP A 91 3.40 -8.68 -8.03
N ASP A 92 4.31 -9.25 -8.83
CA ASP A 92 4.43 -10.69 -9.10
C ASP A 92 3.12 -11.34 -9.61
N PHE A 93 2.32 -10.60 -10.39
CA PHE A 93 1.11 -11.15 -11.02
C PHE A 93 1.45 -12.21 -12.08
N GLY A 94 0.65 -13.28 -12.13
CA GLY A 94 0.87 -14.46 -12.98
C GLY A 94 1.60 -15.62 -12.30
N THR A 95 1.87 -15.53 -10.99
CA THR A 95 2.53 -16.60 -10.21
C THR A 95 1.56 -17.68 -9.72
N GLY A 96 0.26 -17.49 -9.96
CA GLY A 96 -0.77 -18.54 -9.84
C GLY A 96 -1.56 -18.51 -8.54
N TYR A 97 -1.44 -17.46 -7.74
CA TYR A 97 -2.17 -17.30 -6.48
C TYR A 97 -3.48 -16.53 -6.68
N CYS A 98 -3.55 -15.57 -7.60
CA CYS A 98 -4.77 -14.83 -7.91
C CYS A 98 -5.31 -15.15 -9.32
N SER A 99 -6.62 -15.42 -9.41
CA SER A 99 -7.28 -15.50 -10.72
C SER A 99 -7.50 -14.10 -11.29
N LEU A 100 -7.50 -13.96 -12.62
CA LEU A 100 -7.79 -12.69 -13.29
C LEU A 100 -9.17 -12.13 -12.89
N SER A 101 -10.16 -13.00 -12.69
CA SER A 101 -11.49 -12.62 -12.23
C SER A 101 -11.49 -12.02 -10.82
N TYR A 102 -10.60 -12.49 -9.95
CA TYR A 102 -10.44 -11.92 -8.61
C TYR A 102 -9.69 -10.59 -8.66
N LEU A 103 -8.65 -10.49 -9.49
CA LEU A 103 -7.91 -9.25 -9.73
C LEU A 103 -8.83 -8.10 -10.19
N GLN A 104 -9.78 -8.39 -11.07
CA GLN A 104 -10.75 -7.41 -11.57
C GLN A 104 -11.68 -6.84 -10.48
N GLN A 105 -11.82 -7.54 -9.35
CA GLN A 105 -12.63 -7.09 -8.22
C GLN A 105 -11.80 -6.27 -7.22
N LEU A 106 -10.47 -6.29 -7.34
CA LEU A 106 -9.58 -5.57 -6.46
C LEU A 106 -9.43 -4.11 -6.91
N PRO A 107 -9.32 -3.19 -5.95
CA PRO A 107 -9.18 -1.76 -6.18
C PRO A 107 -7.74 -1.36 -6.60
N ALA A 108 -7.15 -2.04 -7.59
CA ALA A 108 -5.78 -1.82 -8.04
C ALA A 108 -5.69 -0.72 -9.11
N ASN A 109 -4.62 0.06 -9.06
CA ASN A 109 -4.26 1.07 -10.06
C ASN A 109 -3.22 0.54 -11.08
N TYR A 110 -2.32 -0.35 -10.64
CA TYR A 110 -1.21 -0.88 -11.43
C TYR A 110 -1.03 -2.39 -11.21
N LEU A 111 -0.43 -3.05 -12.20
CA LEU A 111 0.01 -4.46 -12.22
C LEU A 111 1.48 -4.53 -12.58
#